data_AF-A0AAV9F158-F1
#
_entry.id   AF-A0AAV9F158-F1
#
_cell.length_a   1.000
_cell.length_b   1.000
_cell.length_c   1.000
_cell.angle_alpha   90.00
_cell.angle_beta   90.00
_cell.angle_gamma   90.00
#
_symmetry.space_group_name_H-M   'P 1'
#
loop_
_entity.id
_entity.type
_entity.pdbx_description
1 polymer ?
#
loop_
_entity_poly.entity_id
_entity_poly.type
_entity_poly.pdbx_seq_one_letter_code
_entity_poly.pdbx_strand_id
1 'polypeptide(L)'
;MVTRKTRSGGLAKAAGPTRRAFVTFLAGDGDYVKGVVGLAKGLRKVKSAYPLVVAVLPDVPEEHLRLLRSQGCIVRQIEPVYPLENQTRFAMAYYVINYSKLRIWNFAEYDKMVYLDADIQVYENVDELFDLPDGGFYAVMDCFCEKTWSHTPQPFHVRVAALHSPSHASHSLRRTGPGTDPSFLFLFLFLFFWALKDIYKPIPLVYNLVLAMLWRHPENVVLDKVKVVHYCAAGSKPWRYTGKEENMEREDIKMLVKKWWDVYNDESLDYKGPVVGADEEAERLKQPLLAALSEAGTVHFITAPSAA
;
A
#
# COMPACT_ATOMS: atom_id res chain seq x y z
N MET A 1 -56.18 3.90 24.30
CA MET A 1 -55.19 2.94 23.74
C MET A 1 -54.04 3.75 23.17
N VAL A 2 -53.02 4.08 23.98
CA VAL A 2 -51.85 4.86 23.57
C VAL A 2 -50.66 3.91 23.61
N THR A 3 -50.16 3.53 22.45
CA THR A 3 -49.05 2.59 22.29
C THR A 3 -47.71 3.30 22.50
N ARG A 4 -47.00 2.92 23.58
CA ARG A 4 -45.62 3.31 23.89
C ARG A 4 -44.67 2.69 22.85
N LYS A 5 -44.05 3.51 21.99
CA LYS A 5 -42.89 3.08 21.17
C LYS A 5 -41.65 3.11 22.05
N THR A 6 -41.16 1.93 22.43
CA THR A 6 -39.81 1.74 22.98
C THR A 6 -38.78 2.01 21.88
N ARG A 7 -38.00 3.09 22.02
CA ARG A 7 -36.78 3.29 21.23
C ARG A 7 -35.72 2.33 21.76
N SER A 8 -35.38 1.31 20.97
CA SER A 8 -34.16 0.53 21.16
C SER A 8 -32.98 1.42 20.80
N GLY A 9 -32.30 1.95 21.81
CA GLY A 9 -31.00 2.61 21.64
C GLY A 9 -30.00 1.57 21.16
N GLY A 10 -29.61 1.65 19.90
CA GLY A 10 -28.44 0.93 19.40
C GLY A 10 -27.22 1.47 20.14
N LEU A 11 -26.55 0.59 20.89
CA LEU A 11 -25.24 0.86 21.47
C LEU A 11 -24.28 1.19 20.31
N ALA A 12 -23.93 2.47 20.18
CA ALA A 12 -22.82 2.88 19.34
C ALA A 12 -21.56 2.18 19.90
N LYS A 13 -20.99 1.28 19.11
CA LYS A 13 -19.71 0.64 19.41
C LYS A 13 -18.68 1.76 19.57
N ALA A 14 -18.10 1.92 20.76
CA ALA A 14 -17.03 2.88 20.98
C ALA A 14 -15.91 2.59 19.96
N ALA A 15 -15.63 3.56 19.10
CA ALA A 15 -14.57 3.44 18.10
C ALA A 15 -13.23 3.42 18.84
N GLY A 16 -12.47 2.33 18.70
CA GLY A 16 -11.08 2.28 19.12
C GLY A 16 -10.23 3.30 18.36
N PRO A 17 -8.96 3.51 18.74
CA PRO A 17 -8.07 4.40 18.02
C PRO A 17 -7.95 3.97 16.55
N THR A 18 -8.19 4.90 15.62
CA THR A 18 -8.12 4.62 14.19
C THR A 18 -6.71 4.21 13.78
N ARG A 19 -6.54 3.06 13.15
CA ARG A 19 -5.24 2.53 12.72
C ARG A 19 -5.00 2.89 11.25
N ARG A 20 -3.93 3.64 11.00
CA ARG A 20 -3.57 4.15 9.67
C ARG A 20 -2.11 3.82 9.38
N ALA A 21 -1.79 3.45 8.15
CA ALA A 21 -0.42 3.11 7.76
C ALA A 21 -0.13 3.39 6.29
N PHE A 22 1.13 3.72 6.00
CA PHE A 22 1.67 3.53 4.66
C PHE A 22 1.96 2.04 4.46
N VAL A 23 1.71 1.54 3.26
CA VAL A 23 1.95 0.13 2.92
C VAL A 23 2.78 0.04 1.65
N THR A 24 3.80 -0.81 1.65
CA THR A 24 4.55 -1.17 0.44
C THR A 24 4.66 -2.68 0.33
N PHE A 25 5.22 -3.17 -0.77
CA PHE A 25 5.32 -4.59 -1.08
C PHE A 25 6.73 -4.96 -1.54
N LEU A 26 7.23 -6.10 -1.05
CA LEU A 26 8.53 -6.65 -1.44
C LEU A 26 8.41 -8.16 -1.70
N ALA A 27 9.05 -8.63 -2.77
CA ALA A 27 9.14 -10.04 -3.13
C ALA A 27 10.54 -10.35 -3.68
N GLY A 28 10.97 -11.60 -3.49
CA GLY A 28 12.25 -12.11 -3.95
C GLY A 28 13.48 -11.56 -3.22
N ASP A 29 14.65 -11.93 -3.74
CA ASP A 29 15.99 -11.63 -3.23
C ASP A 29 16.68 -10.46 -3.95
N GLY A 30 15.93 -9.74 -4.79
CA GLY A 30 16.45 -8.63 -5.56
C GLY A 30 16.70 -7.35 -4.76
N ASP A 31 17.27 -6.35 -5.43
CA ASP A 31 17.69 -5.07 -4.82
C ASP A 31 16.55 -4.08 -4.51
N TYR A 32 15.28 -4.46 -4.69
CA TYR A 32 14.13 -3.61 -4.36
C TYR A 32 14.03 -3.29 -2.85
N VAL A 33 14.71 -4.05 -2.00
CA VAL A 33 14.88 -3.71 -0.58
C VAL A 33 15.49 -2.31 -0.41
N LYS A 34 16.39 -1.88 -1.31
CA LYS A 34 16.97 -0.52 -1.29
C LYS A 34 15.90 0.54 -1.49
N GLY A 35 14.93 0.26 -2.36
CA GLY A 35 13.76 1.09 -2.58
C GLY A 35 12.92 1.27 -1.32
N VAL A 36 12.61 0.16 -0.64
CA VAL A 36 11.85 0.20 0.61
C VAL A 36 12.60 0.95 1.72
N VAL A 37 13.92 0.77 1.85
CA VAL A 37 14.75 1.54 2.78
C VAL A 37 14.72 3.03 2.43
N GLY A 38 14.88 3.37 1.15
CA GLY A 38 14.77 4.75 0.67
C GLY A 38 13.42 5.39 0.99
N LEU A 39 12.33 4.64 0.82
CA LEU A 39 10.97 5.07 1.15
C LEU A 39 10.79 5.28 2.66
N ALA A 40 11.28 4.35 3.49
CA ALA A 40 11.23 4.47 4.95
C ALA A 40 11.96 5.74 5.43
N LYS A 41 13.16 6.00 4.89
CA LYS A 41 13.91 7.22 5.16
C LYS A 41 13.18 8.47 4.65
N GLY A 42 12.56 8.41 3.47
CA GLY A 42 11.75 9.51 2.92
C GLY A 42 10.59 9.90 3.83
N LEU A 43 9.78 8.93 4.24
CA LEU A 43 8.66 9.15 5.18
C LEU A 43 9.15 9.75 6.51
N ARG A 44 10.31 9.31 7.01
CA ARG A 44 10.93 9.86 8.22
C ARG A 44 11.42 11.30 8.01
N LYS A 45 12.05 11.59 6.87
CA LYS A 45 12.53 12.93 6.52
C LYS A 45 11.41 13.96 6.51
N VAL A 46 10.26 13.57 5.97
CA VAL A 46 9.05 14.41 5.94
C VAL A 46 8.23 14.34 7.23
N LYS A 47 8.74 13.64 8.26
CA LYS A 47 8.14 13.50 9.59
C LYS A 47 6.71 12.96 9.55
N SER A 48 6.47 11.95 8.69
CA SER A 48 5.21 11.20 8.67
C SER A 48 4.86 10.71 10.07
N ALA A 49 3.62 10.89 10.49
CA ALA A 49 3.12 10.38 11.76
C ALA A 49 2.79 8.88 11.72
N TYR A 50 2.68 8.31 10.51
CA TYR A 50 2.20 6.94 10.30
C TYR A 50 3.34 5.96 10.01
N PRO A 51 3.21 4.69 10.46
CA PRO A 51 4.21 3.66 10.21
C PRO A 51 4.22 3.21 8.74
N LEU A 52 5.33 2.58 8.34
CA LEU A 52 5.43 1.86 7.08
C LEU A 52 5.32 0.36 7.31
N VAL A 53 4.27 -0.25 6.76
CA VAL A 53 4.07 -1.70 6.71
C VAL A 53 4.62 -2.23 5.40
N VAL A 54 5.44 -3.27 5.46
CA VAL A 54 6.01 -3.92 4.29
C VAL A 54 5.39 -5.30 4.17
N ALA A 55 4.50 -5.46 3.20
CA ALA A 55 3.94 -6.75 2.83
C ALA A 55 5.03 -7.57 2.10
N VAL A 56 5.43 -8.70 2.66
CA VAL A 56 6.51 -9.54 2.11
C VAL A 56 6.01 -10.92 1.69
N LEU A 57 6.53 -11.44 0.59
CA LEU A 57 6.37 -12.85 0.23
C LEU A 57 7.36 -13.75 1.01
N PRO A 58 7.08 -15.06 1.12
CA PRO A 58 7.96 -16.00 1.83
C PRO A 58 9.36 -16.17 1.21
N ASP A 59 9.55 -15.72 -0.04
CA ASP A 59 10.81 -15.81 -0.78
C ASP A 59 11.79 -14.66 -0.48
N VAL A 60 11.38 -13.66 0.31
CA VAL A 60 12.26 -12.58 0.74
C VAL A 60 13.26 -13.11 1.78
N PRO A 61 14.58 -12.96 1.55
CA PRO A 61 15.59 -13.53 2.45
C PRO A 61 15.59 -12.84 3.82
N GLU A 62 15.96 -13.59 4.86
CA GLU A 62 15.98 -13.09 6.25
C GLU A 62 16.91 -11.87 6.41
N GLU A 63 17.97 -11.76 5.61
CA GLU A 63 18.82 -10.56 5.56
C GLU A 63 18.02 -9.29 5.22
N HIS A 64 17.17 -9.36 4.19
CA HIS A 64 16.28 -8.26 3.83
C HIS A 64 15.26 -7.99 4.92
N LEU A 65 14.68 -9.03 5.54
CA LEU A 65 13.71 -8.86 6.63
C LEU A 65 14.35 -8.15 7.85
N ARG A 66 15.59 -8.53 8.22
CA ARG A 66 16.35 -7.87 9.28
C ARG A 66 16.65 -6.42 8.94
N LEU A 67 17.03 -6.12 7.71
CA LEU A 67 17.28 -4.76 7.24
C LEU A 67 16.00 -3.90 7.29
N LEU A 68 14.85 -4.45 6.90
CA LEU A 68 13.58 -3.73 6.99
C LEU A 68 13.20 -3.43 8.45
N ARG A 69 13.31 -4.44 9.34
CA ARG A 69 13.04 -4.26 10.78
C ARG A 69 14.01 -3.25 11.41
N SER A 70 15.30 -3.27 11.03
CA SER A 70 16.29 -2.31 11.54
C SER A 70 16.02 -0.87 11.07
N GLN A 71 15.28 -0.70 9.97
CA GLN A 71 14.80 0.59 9.49
C GLN A 71 13.43 1.00 10.07
N GLY A 72 12.92 0.26 11.05
CA GLY A 72 11.66 0.55 11.74
C GLY A 72 10.41 0.19 10.93
N CYS A 73 10.54 -0.63 9.88
CA CYS A 73 9.41 -1.10 9.09
C CYS A 73 8.68 -2.24 9.81
N ILE A 74 7.34 -2.23 9.75
CA ILE A 74 6.51 -3.34 10.22
C ILE A 74 6.45 -4.38 9.11
N VAL A 75 7.15 -5.50 9.26
CA VAL A 75 7.17 -6.58 8.27
C VAL A 75 5.94 -7.47 8.43
N ARG A 76 5.14 -7.62 7.38
CA ARG A 76 3.94 -8.45 7.34
C ARG A 76 4.04 -9.48 6.23
N GLN A 77 4.26 -10.74 6.59
CA GLN A 77 4.27 -11.82 5.59
C GLN A 77 2.86 -12.07 5.05
N ILE A 78 2.75 -12.25 3.73
CA ILE A 78 1.51 -12.57 3.03
C ILE A 78 1.68 -13.84 2.20
N GLU A 79 0.58 -14.56 1.98
CA GLU A 79 0.58 -15.74 1.12
C GLU A 79 0.58 -15.33 -0.36
N PRO A 80 1.46 -15.91 -1.20
CA PRO A 80 1.44 -15.66 -2.62
C PRO A 80 0.09 -16.06 -3.24
N VAL A 81 -0.31 -15.32 -4.28
CA VAL A 81 -1.50 -15.66 -5.09
C VAL A 81 -1.03 -16.33 -6.37
N TYR A 82 -1.15 -17.66 -6.41
CA TYR A 82 -0.85 -18.46 -7.60
C TYR A 82 -2.09 -18.62 -8.48
N PRO A 83 -1.94 -18.54 -9.81
CA PRO A 83 -3.00 -18.96 -10.71
C PRO A 83 -3.20 -20.48 -10.62
N LEU A 84 -4.44 -20.95 -10.77
CA LEU A 84 -4.75 -22.38 -10.74
C LEU A 84 -4.08 -23.12 -11.92
N GLU A 85 -3.50 -24.30 -11.66
CA GLU A 85 -2.63 -25.06 -12.59
C GLU A 85 -3.26 -25.33 -13.97
N ASN A 86 -4.59 -25.48 -14.04
CA ASN A 86 -5.32 -25.75 -15.29
C ASN A 86 -5.83 -24.48 -16.02
N GLN A 87 -5.45 -23.28 -15.57
CA GLN A 87 -5.90 -21.99 -16.12
C GLN A 87 -4.75 -21.13 -16.70
N THR A 88 -3.58 -21.74 -16.88
CA THR A 88 -2.32 -21.15 -17.36
C THR A 88 -2.34 -20.64 -18.80
N ARG A 89 -3.47 -20.77 -19.52
CA ARG A 89 -3.62 -20.26 -20.88
C ARG A 89 -3.58 -18.72 -20.97
N PHE A 90 -3.95 -18.03 -19.88
CA PHE A 90 -3.96 -16.56 -19.80
C PHE A 90 -3.40 -16.00 -18.49
N ALA A 91 -3.42 -16.78 -17.40
CA ALA A 91 -2.81 -16.41 -16.15
C ALA A 91 -1.31 -16.77 -16.17
N MET A 92 -0.49 -15.81 -16.56
CA MET A 92 0.94 -16.04 -16.69
C MET A 92 1.61 -16.08 -15.33
N ALA A 93 2.41 -17.14 -15.07
CA ALA A 93 3.12 -17.35 -13.81
C ALA A 93 4.01 -16.15 -13.39
N TYR A 94 4.44 -15.30 -14.34
CA TYR A 94 5.21 -14.10 -14.03
C TYR A 94 4.42 -13.02 -13.28
N TYR A 95 3.07 -13.07 -13.26
CA TYR A 95 2.23 -12.09 -12.57
C TYR A 95 1.93 -12.44 -11.11
N VAL A 96 2.43 -13.55 -10.57
CA VAL A 96 2.24 -13.94 -9.15
C VAL A 96 2.59 -12.80 -8.20
N ILE A 97 3.66 -12.06 -8.48
CA ILE A 97 4.09 -10.87 -7.72
C ILE A 97 2.98 -9.80 -7.71
N ASN A 98 2.39 -9.50 -8.87
CA ASN A 98 1.33 -8.49 -8.99
C ASN A 98 0.03 -8.93 -8.30
N TYR A 99 -0.36 -10.19 -8.46
CA TYR A 99 -1.57 -10.72 -7.80
C TYR A 99 -1.43 -10.75 -6.28
N SER A 100 -0.24 -11.04 -5.80
CA SER A 100 0.03 -11.11 -4.36
C SER A 100 -0.14 -9.75 -3.67
N LYS A 101 0.06 -8.62 -4.38
CA LYS A 101 -0.22 -7.28 -3.84
C LYS A 101 -1.67 -7.13 -3.35
N LEU A 102 -2.62 -7.86 -3.93
CA LEU A 102 -4.03 -7.79 -3.52
C LEU A 102 -4.27 -8.30 -2.11
N ARG A 103 -3.36 -9.12 -1.55
CA ARG A 103 -3.45 -9.54 -0.15
C ARG A 103 -3.35 -8.39 0.84
N ILE A 104 -2.84 -7.23 0.41
CA ILE A 104 -2.82 -6.01 1.22
C ILE A 104 -4.24 -5.57 1.63
N TRP A 105 -5.27 -5.85 0.81
CA TRP A 105 -6.67 -5.58 1.17
C TRP A 105 -7.17 -6.38 2.38
N ASN A 106 -6.45 -7.43 2.78
CA ASN A 106 -6.81 -8.24 3.95
C ASN A 106 -6.25 -7.69 5.26
N PHE A 107 -5.52 -6.57 5.24
CA PHE A 107 -5.02 -5.92 6.46
C PHE A 107 -6.15 -5.14 7.16
N ALA A 108 -7.15 -5.89 7.63
CA ALA A 108 -8.37 -5.37 8.25
C ALA A 108 -8.12 -4.72 9.63
N GLU A 109 -6.91 -4.83 10.16
CA GLU A 109 -6.46 -4.11 11.34
C GLU A 109 -6.22 -2.61 11.10
N TYR A 110 -6.16 -2.15 9.84
CA TYR A 110 -6.06 -0.72 9.50
C TYR A 110 -7.41 -0.20 8.99
N ASP A 111 -7.82 0.98 9.45
CA ASP A 111 -9.00 1.68 8.95
C ASP A 111 -8.72 2.38 7.64
N LYS A 112 -7.47 2.79 7.40
CA LYS A 112 -7.05 3.44 6.16
C LYS A 112 -5.58 3.18 5.85
N MET A 113 -5.29 2.82 4.61
CA MET A 113 -3.93 2.55 4.14
C MET A 113 -3.61 3.41 2.93
N VAL A 114 -2.39 3.94 2.84
CA VAL A 114 -1.83 4.54 1.61
C VAL A 114 -0.80 3.56 1.06
N TYR A 115 -1.09 2.93 -0.06
CA TYR A 115 -0.10 2.09 -0.75
C TYR A 115 0.93 2.94 -1.49
N LEU A 116 2.21 2.63 -1.38
CA LEU A 116 3.31 3.23 -2.14
C LEU A 116 4.22 2.11 -2.66
N ASP A 117 4.48 2.06 -3.97
CA ASP A 117 5.42 1.08 -4.52
C ASP A 117 6.85 1.28 -3.96
N ALA A 118 7.65 0.20 -3.93
CA ALA A 118 9.01 0.25 -3.42
C ALA A 118 9.97 1.14 -4.25
N ASP A 119 9.58 1.51 -5.48
CA ASP A 119 10.29 2.46 -6.35
C ASP A 119 9.71 3.88 -6.30
N ILE A 120 9.02 4.22 -5.20
CA ILE A 120 8.57 5.58 -4.89
C ILE A 120 9.51 6.25 -3.88
N GLN A 121 9.66 7.57 -4.01
CA GLN A 121 10.23 8.41 -2.96
C GLN A 121 9.30 9.57 -2.58
N VAL A 122 9.24 9.85 -1.28
CA VAL A 122 8.44 10.92 -0.68
C VAL A 122 9.36 12.08 -0.30
N TYR A 123 9.09 13.26 -0.84
CA TYR A 123 9.86 14.50 -0.66
C TYR A 123 9.16 15.55 0.20
N GLU A 124 7.83 15.51 0.27
CA GLU A 124 7.02 16.31 1.18
C GLU A 124 6.04 15.42 1.95
N ASN A 125 5.56 15.90 3.10
CA ASN A 125 4.59 15.16 3.90
C ASN A 125 3.27 15.02 3.11
N VAL A 126 2.70 13.80 3.14
CA VAL A 126 1.47 13.40 2.45
C VAL A 126 0.46 12.76 3.41
N ASP A 127 0.59 13.02 4.71
CA ASP A 127 -0.28 12.50 5.75
C ASP A 127 -1.74 12.96 5.57
N GLU A 128 -1.96 14.09 4.91
CA GLU A 128 -3.29 14.59 4.56
C GLU A 128 -4.08 13.63 3.65
N LEU A 129 -3.40 12.69 2.96
CA LEU A 129 -4.08 11.63 2.22
C LEU A 129 -4.96 10.78 3.15
N PHE A 130 -4.59 10.62 4.42
CA PHE A 130 -5.40 9.88 5.38
C PHE A 130 -6.68 10.61 5.82
N ASP A 131 -6.79 11.91 5.53
CA ASP A 131 -7.97 12.72 5.87
C ASP A 131 -8.98 12.80 4.73
N LEU A 132 -8.65 12.25 3.56
CA LEU A 132 -9.60 12.11 2.46
C LEU A 132 -10.82 11.26 2.87
N PRO A 133 -12.04 11.58 2.40
CA PRO A 133 -13.25 10.88 2.82
C PRO A 133 -13.21 9.36 2.58
N ASP A 134 -13.76 8.59 3.51
CA ASP A 134 -13.84 7.14 3.41
C ASP A 134 -14.73 6.68 2.24
N GLY A 135 -14.63 5.40 1.89
CA GLY A 135 -15.40 4.79 0.79
C GLY A 135 -14.96 5.18 -0.62
N GLY A 136 -13.93 6.02 -0.77
CA GLY A 136 -13.31 6.33 -2.05
C GLY A 136 -12.05 5.50 -2.32
N PHE A 137 -11.75 5.28 -3.59
CA PHE A 137 -10.47 4.79 -4.09
C PHE A 137 -9.72 5.95 -4.75
N TYR A 138 -8.74 6.49 -4.04
CA TYR A 138 -8.01 7.68 -4.50
C TYR A 138 -6.72 7.27 -5.18
N ALA A 139 -6.46 7.77 -6.38
CA ALA A 139 -5.17 7.57 -7.05
C ALA A 139 -4.94 8.59 -8.17
N VAL A 140 -3.66 8.82 -8.49
CA VAL A 140 -3.26 9.67 -9.61
C VAL A 140 -3.57 8.97 -10.93
N MET A 141 -4.06 9.73 -11.90
CA MET A 141 -4.29 9.27 -13.27
C MET A 141 -2.96 9.11 -14.00
N ASP A 142 -2.69 7.94 -14.59
CA ASP A 142 -1.50 7.72 -15.44
C ASP A 142 -1.71 8.27 -16.86
N CYS A 143 -0.63 8.45 -17.63
CA CYS A 143 -0.71 8.90 -19.03
C CYS A 143 -0.86 7.70 -19.98
N PHE A 144 -1.89 7.73 -20.83
CA PHE A 144 -2.22 6.69 -21.81
C PHE A 144 -1.48 6.85 -23.14
N CYS A 145 -0.26 7.40 -23.09
CA CYS A 145 0.45 7.85 -24.28
C CYS A 145 1.20 6.72 -25.02
N GLU A 146 1.20 5.51 -24.48
CA GLU A 146 1.79 4.34 -25.14
C GLU A 146 0.93 3.88 -26.32
N LYS A 147 1.57 3.58 -27.45
CA LYS A 147 0.89 3.17 -28.71
C LYS A 147 -0.07 1.98 -28.53
N THR A 148 0.22 1.11 -27.58
CA THR A 148 -0.62 -0.06 -27.27
C THR A 148 -1.95 0.33 -26.63
N TRP A 149 -2.00 1.48 -25.95
CA TRP A 149 -3.12 1.93 -25.11
C TRP A 149 -3.72 3.26 -25.54
N SER A 150 -3.10 3.96 -26.49
CA SER A 150 -3.53 5.27 -27.01
C SER A 150 -4.92 5.25 -27.66
N HIS A 151 -5.44 4.05 -27.96
CA HIS A 151 -6.76 3.84 -28.55
C HIS A 151 -7.81 3.31 -27.56
N THR A 152 -7.44 3.00 -26.31
CA THR A 152 -8.41 2.46 -25.34
C THR A 152 -9.07 3.57 -24.53
N PRO A 153 -10.40 3.66 -24.51
CA PRO A 153 -11.14 4.65 -23.71
C PRO A 153 -11.11 4.36 -22.19
N GLN A 154 -10.17 3.52 -21.73
CA GLN A 154 -10.11 3.06 -20.35
C GLN A 154 -9.33 4.08 -19.50
N PRO A 155 -9.95 4.69 -18.47
CA PRO A 155 -9.27 5.62 -17.57
C PRO A 155 -8.35 4.96 -16.51
N PHE A 156 -8.11 3.65 -16.55
CA PHE A 156 -7.63 2.93 -15.36
C PHE A 156 -6.35 2.11 -15.60
N HIS A 157 -5.27 2.77 -15.98
CA HIS A 157 -3.94 2.33 -15.54
C HIS A 157 -3.64 3.12 -14.27
N VAL A 158 -4.02 2.55 -13.13
CA VAL A 158 -3.69 3.14 -11.85
C VAL A 158 -2.33 2.56 -11.44
N ARG A 159 -1.26 3.35 -11.56
CA ARG A 159 -0.02 3.08 -10.82
C ARG A 159 -0.24 3.65 -9.43
N VAL A 160 -0.46 2.74 -8.49
CA VAL A 160 -1.26 3.01 -7.30
C VAL A 160 -0.47 3.78 -6.25
N ALA A 161 -0.94 4.99 -5.93
CA ALA A 161 -0.93 5.50 -4.55
C ALA A 161 -2.36 5.37 -4.01
N ALA A 162 -2.78 4.17 -3.57
CA ALA A 162 -4.17 3.90 -3.19
C ALA A 162 -4.37 4.24 -1.74
N LEU A 163 -5.29 5.15 -1.50
CA LEU A 163 -5.95 5.24 -0.21
C LEU A 163 -7.08 4.21 -0.16
N HIS A 164 -7.03 3.27 0.79
CA HIS A 164 -8.08 2.26 0.98
C HIS A 164 -8.58 2.24 2.42
N SER A 165 -9.89 2.25 2.63
CA SER A 165 -10.53 1.90 3.90
C SER A 165 -11.14 0.48 3.84
N PRO A 166 -10.61 -0.51 4.59
CA PRO A 166 -11.06 -1.91 4.54
C PRO A 166 -12.50 -2.16 4.97
N SER A 167 -13.09 -1.25 5.74
CA SER A 167 -14.41 -1.43 6.35
C SER A 167 -15.53 -1.62 5.31
N HIS A 168 -15.38 -1.09 4.08
CA HIS A 168 -16.43 -1.13 3.05
C HIS A 168 -16.23 -2.18 1.95
N ALA A 169 -15.01 -2.73 1.77
CA ALA A 169 -14.73 -3.73 0.70
C ALA A 169 -14.93 -5.19 1.15
N SER A 170 -15.09 -5.42 2.45
CA SER A 170 -15.23 -6.78 3.01
C SER A 170 -16.51 -7.52 2.59
N HIS A 171 -17.47 -6.82 1.94
CA HIS A 171 -18.68 -7.42 1.42
C HIS A 171 -18.57 -7.85 -0.07
N SER A 172 -17.73 -7.18 -0.88
CA SER A 172 -17.59 -7.49 -2.30
C SER A 172 -16.54 -8.57 -2.59
N LEU A 173 -15.51 -8.72 -1.75
CA LEU A 173 -14.48 -9.75 -1.93
C LEU A 173 -14.83 -11.11 -1.32
N ARG A 174 -15.99 -11.23 -0.65
CA ARG A 174 -16.39 -12.44 0.09
C ARG A 174 -17.19 -13.47 -0.74
N ARG A 175 -17.20 -13.32 -2.06
CA ARG A 175 -17.89 -14.22 -3.02
C ARG A 175 -16.98 -14.62 -4.18
N THR A 176 -15.87 -15.28 -3.88
CA THR A 176 -15.16 -16.08 -4.88
C THR A 176 -14.87 -17.45 -4.27
N GLY A 177 -15.83 -18.36 -4.42
CA GLY A 177 -15.61 -19.78 -4.20
C GLY A 177 -14.69 -20.35 -5.30
N PRO A 178 -14.02 -21.47 -5.04
CA PRO A 178 -13.13 -22.09 -6.02
C PRO A 178 -13.95 -22.69 -7.16
N GLY A 179 -13.78 -22.15 -8.38
CA GLY A 179 -14.32 -22.78 -9.59
C GLY A 179 -14.94 -21.85 -10.64
N THR A 180 -14.22 -20.84 -11.13
CA THR A 180 -14.66 -20.07 -12.31
C THR A 180 -13.56 -19.89 -13.37
N ASP A 181 -14.02 -19.88 -14.62
CA ASP A 181 -13.35 -20.02 -15.93
C ASP A 181 -12.18 -19.04 -16.22
N PRO A 182 -11.12 -19.44 -16.98
CA PRO A 182 -9.94 -18.63 -17.34
C PRO A 182 -10.17 -17.29 -18.05
N SER A 183 -11.39 -16.98 -18.46
CA SER A 183 -11.81 -15.66 -18.94
C SER A 183 -11.78 -14.58 -17.84
N PHE A 184 -11.59 -14.98 -16.57
CA PHE A 184 -11.78 -14.12 -15.40
C PHE A 184 -10.64 -13.16 -15.08
N LEU A 185 -9.43 -13.22 -15.66
CA LEU A 185 -8.25 -12.51 -15.09
C LEU A 185 -7.85 -11.17 -15.72
N PHE A 186 -7.86 -11.02 -17.06
CA PHE A 186 -7.95 -9.68 -17.66
C PHE A 186 -9.23 -9.04 -17.15
N LEU A 187 -10.30 -9.83 -17.11
CA LEU A 187 -11.55 -9.51 -16.46
C LEU A 187 -11.38 -9.27 -14.95
N PHE A 188 -10.36 -9.70 -14.21
CA PHE A 188 -10.29 -9.52 -12.75
C PHE A 188 -9.59 -8.22 -12.38
N LEU A 189 -8.47 -7.88 -13.03
CA LEU A 189 -7.93 -6.52 -12.94
C LEU A 189 -8.92 -5.52 -13.55
N PHE A 190 -9.53 -5.86 -14.69
CA PHE A 190 -10.60 -5.06 -15.27
C PHE A 190 -11.83 -4.99 -14.36
N LEU A 191 -12.30 -6.08 -13.74
CA LEU A 191 -13.43 -6.11 -12.80
C LEU A 191 -13.06 -5.42 -11.50
N PHE A 192 -11.81 -5.48 -11.07
CA PHE A 192 -11.32 -4.79 -9.89
C PHE A 192 -11.34 -3.29 -10.17
N PHE A 193 -10.70 -2.82 -11.23
CA PHE A 193 -10.77 -1.42 -11.63
C PHE A 193 -12.20 -0.97 -12.01
N TRP A 194 -13.00 -1.84 -12.61
CA TRP A 194 -14.40 -1.60 -12.93
C TRP A 194 -15.29 -1.59 -11.67
N ALA A 195 -14.99 -2.39 -10.66
CA ALA A 195 -15.65 -2.35 -9.36
C ALA A 195 -15.21 -1.11 -8.56
N LEU A 196 -14.00 -0.62 -8.81
CA LEU A 196 -13.50 0.62 -8.24
C LEU A 196 -13.96 1.87 -9.00
N LYS A 197 -14.48 1.75 -10.23
CA LYS A 197 -14.78 2.90 -11.11
C LYS A 197 -15.74 3.91 -10.46
N ASP A 198 -16.76 3.42 -9.74
CA ASP A 198 -17.82 4.23 -9.15
C ASP A 198 -17.37 4.88 -7.84
N ILE A 199 -16.26 4.40 -7.27
CA ILE A 199 -15.64 4.96 -6.07
C ILE A 199 -14.28 5.62 -6.35
N TYR A 200 -13.80 5.58 -7.59
CA TYR A 200 -12.53 6.17 -7.99
C TYR A 200 -12.61 7.69 -7.92
N LYS A 201 -11.60 8.29 -7.30
CA LYS A 201 -11.46 9.73 -7.16
C LYS A 201 -10.03 10.13 -7.54
N PRO A 202 -9.83 10.89 -8.64
CA PRO A 202 -8.50 11.30 -9.03
C PRO A 202 -7.90 12.23 -7.99
N ILE A 203 -6.62 12.02 -7.67
CA ILE A 203 -5.82 12.97 -6.88
C ILE A 203 -4.75 13.63 -7.75
N PRO A 204 -4.26 14.82 -7.38
CA PRO A 204 -3.29 15.57 -8.17
C PRO A 204 -1.99 14.81 -8.46
N LEU A 205 -1.40 15.08 -9.63
CA LEU A 205 -0.13 14.48 -10.10
C LEU A 205 1.01 14.57 -9.08
N VAL A 206 1.03 15.61 -8.24
CA VAL A 206 2.08 15.84 -7.23
C VAL A 206 2.17 14.71 -6.19
N TYR A 207 1.12 13.89 -6.01
CA TYR A 207 1.10 12.75 -5.10
C TYR A 207 1.62 11.44 -5.71
N ASN A 208 1.88 11.41 -7.03
CA ASN A 208 2.52 10.30 -7.70
C ASN A 208 3.03 10.74 -9.08
N LEU A 209 4.15 11.47 -9.12
CA LEU A 209 4.78 11.84 -10.39
C LEU A 209 5.48 10.62 -10.99
N VAL A 210 4.83 9.98 -11.96
CA VAL A 210 5.48 9.04 -12.87
C VAL A 210 6.48 9.81 -13.74
N LEU A 211 7.76 9.43 -13.72
CA LEU A 211 8.83 10.18 -14.40
C LEU A 211 8.55 10.43 -15.88
N ALA A 212 7.84 9.52 -16.56
CA ALA A 212 7.49 9.68 -17.97
C ALA A 212 6.68 10.95 -18.28
N MET A 213 6.00 11.52 -17.28
CA MET A 213 5.31 12.80 -17.43
C MET A 213 6.25 13.96 -17.75
N LEU A 214 7.53 13.89 -17.35
CA LEU A 214 8.53 14.93 -17.61
C LEU A 214 8.86 15.12 -19.10
N TRP A 215 8.66 14.10 -19.92
CA TRP A 215 8.92 14.17 -21.36
C TRP A 215 7.69 13.92 -22.23
N ARG A 216 6.64 13.27 -21.69
CA ARG A 216 5.37 13.07 -22.41
C ARG A 216 4.43 14.27 -22.27
N HIS A 217 4.40 14.87 -21.08
CA HIS A 217 3.49 15.98 -20.72
C HIS A 217 4.16 17.02 -19.81
N PRO A 218 5.32 17.60 -20.21
CA PRO A 218 6.04 18.55 -19.37
C PRO A 218 5.18 19.77 -18.97
N GLU A 219 4.20 20.15 -19.79
CA GLU A 219 3.25 21.23 -19.53
C GLU A 219 2.39 21.01 -18.28
N ASN A 220 2.23 19.75 -17.86
CA ASN A 220 1.44 19.37 -16.69
C ASN A 220 2.29 19.18 -15.43
N VAL A 221 3.62 19.37 -15.51
CA VAL A 221 4.54 19.12 -14.40
C VAL A 221 5.14 20.42 -13.88
N VAL A 222 4.79 20.78 -12.65
CA VAL A 222 5.49 21.82 -11.88
C VAL A 222 6.35 21.11 -10.84
N LEU A 223 7.61 20.82 -11.20
CA LEU A 223 8.47 19.89 -10.45
C LEU A 223 8.70 20.31 -8.99
N ASP A 224 8.78 21.61 -8.71
CA ASP A 224 8.97 22.14 -7.34
C ASP A 224 7.79 21.86 -6.40
N LYS A 225 6.60 21.56 -6.94
CA LYS A 225 5.40 21.23 -6.15
C LYS A 225 5.21 19.72 -5.95
N VAL A 226 6.09 18.90 -6.52
CA VAL A 226 5.93 17.44 -6.52
C VAL A 226 6.33 16.90 -5.16
N LYS A 227 5.38 16.21 -4.51
CA LYS A 227 5.56 15.60 -3.20
C LYS A 227 6.11 14.19 -3.28
N VAL A 228 5.71 13.44 -4.31
CA VAL A 228 6.02 12.02 -4.46
C VAL A 228 6.44 11.73 -5.90
N VAL A 229 7.55 11.01 -6.05
CA VAL A 229 8.11 10.64 -7.36
C VAL A 229 8.16 9.12 -7.51
N HIS A 230 7.73 8.62 -8.67
CA HIS A 230 7.71 7.19 -9.00
C HIS A 230 8.72 6.86 -10.09
N TYR A 231 9.78 6.14 -9.70
CA TYR A 231 10.89 5.71 -10.54
C TYR A 231 10.57 4.42 -11.32
N CYS A 232 9.42 4.41 -11.99
CA CYS A 232 8.92 3.22 -12.71
C CYS A 232 9.36 3.15 -14.18
N ALA A 233 10.04 4.18 -14.71
CA ALA A 233 10.59 4.15 -16.06
C ALA A 233 11.82 3.23 -16.13
N ALA A 234 12.05 2.58 -17.27
CA ALA A 234 13.24 1.75 -17.45
C ALA A 234 14.52 2.59 -17.24
N GLY A 235 15.49 2.05 -16.49
CA GLY A 235 16.73 2.74 -16.11
C GLY A 235 16.58 3.79 -14.99
N SER A 236 15.35 4.16 -14.61
CA SER A 236 15.15 5.28 -13.67
C SER A 236 15.32 4.91 -12.20
N LYS A 237 15.31 3.63 -11.84
CA LYS A 237 15.52 3.17 -10.45
C LYS A 237 16.85 3.72 -9.92
N PRO A 238 16.85 4.55 -8.88
CA PRO A 238 18.06 5.28 -8.45
C PRO A 238 19.25 4.37 -8.12
N TRP A 239 18.99 3.19 -7.57
CA TRP A 239 20.02 2.18 -7.24
C TRP A 239 20.54 1.36 -8.43
N ARG A 240 19.92 1.50 -9.61
CA ARG A 240 20.38 0.90 -10.88
C ARG A 240 20.67 1.96 -11.94
N TYR A 241 20.65 3.24 -11.58
CA TYR A 241 20.72 4.32 -12.54
C TYR A 241 22.09 4.34 -13.23
N THR A 242 22.08 4.21 -14.56
CA THR A 242 23.30 4.27 -15.39
C THR A 242 23.37 5.53 -16.26
N GLY A 243 22.24 6.21 -16.46
CA GLY A 243 22.11 7.35 -17.37
C GLY A 243 22.10 6.98 -18.85
N LYS A 244 22.08 5.68 -19.21
CA LYS A 244 22.16 5.22 -20.61
C LYS A 244 20.82 4.89 -21.24
N GLU A 245 19.82 4.54 -20.42
CA GLU A 245 18.48 4.22 -20.89
C GLU A 245 17.76 5.48 -21.41
N GLU A 246 16.71 5.28 -22.19
CA GLU A 246 15.98 6.37 -22.84
C GLU A 246 15.48 7.43 -21.84
N ASN A 247 15.76 8.71 -22.13
CA ASN A 247 15.42 9.87 -21.31
C ASN A 247 16.19 9.95 -19.96
N MET A 248 17.12 9.02 -19.68
CA MET A 248 17.88 9.05 -18.42
C MET A 248 19.01 10.08 -18.46
N GLU A 249 19.40 10.58 -19.64
CA GLU A 249 20.41 11.61 -19.81
C GLU A 249 19.94 13.01 -19.38
N ARG A 250 18.64 13.19 -19.13
CA ARG A 250 18.03 14.48 -18.78
C ARG A 250 18.49 14.99 -17.40
N GLU A 251 18.63 16.31 -17.29
CA GLU A 251 19.09 16.97 -16.07
C GLU A 251 18.07 16.88 -14.91
N ASP A 252 16.78 16.94 -15.22
CA ASP A 252 15.71 16.75 -14.22
C ASP A 252 15.75 15.34 -13.61
N ILE A 253 15.99 14.31 -14.42
CA ILE A 253 16.15 12.93 -13.96
C ILE A 253 17.42 12.77 -13.11
N LYS A 254 18.57 13.27 -13.57
CA LYS A 254 19.83 13.24 -12.77
C LYS A 254 19.64 13.91 -11.42
N MET A 255 18.96 15.06 -11.39
CA MET A 255 18.63 15.77 -10.17
C MET A 255 17.74 14.94 -9.23
N LEU A 256 16.68 14.30 -9.76
CA LEU A 256 15.80 13.44 -8.96
C LEU A 256 16.50 12.18 -8.44
N VAL A 257 17.37 11.57 -9.23
CA VAL A 257 18.20 10.43 -8.79
C VAL A 257 19.15 10.87 -7.68
N LYS A 258 19.79 12.04 -7.83
CA LYS A 258 20.64 12.62 -6.78
C LYS A 258 19.83 12.87 -5.49
N LYS A 259 18.66 13.50 -5.57
CA LYS A 259 17.77 13.73 -4.42
C LYS A 259 17.39 12.43 -3.72
N TRP A 260 17.19 11.34 -4.48
CA TRP A 260 16.93 10.03 -3.89
C TRP A 260 18.14 9.52 -3.07
N TRP A 261 19.34 9.61 -3.63
CA TRP A 261 20.58 9.21 -2.94
C TRP A 261 20.88 10.10 -1.72
N ASP A 262 20.58 11.40 -1.80
CA ASP A 262 20.68 12.32 -0.67
C ASP A 262 19.78 11.89 0.50
N VAL A 263 18.63 11.27 0.23
CA VAL A 263 17.77 10.69 1.28
C VAL A 263 18.31 9.33 1.76
N TYR A 264 18.69 8.47 0.82
CA TYR A 264 19.14 7.11 1.14
C TYR A 264 20.42 7.09 1.99
N ASN A 265 21.39 7.94 1.65
CA ASN A 265 22.70 8.03 2.30
C ASN A 265 22.69 8.89 3.57
N ASP A 266 21.60 9.56 3.89
CA ASP A 266 21.50 10.36 5.11
C ASP A 266 21.34 9.42 6.33
N GLU A 267 22.41 9.28 7.10
CA GLU A 267 22.47 8.48 8.33
C GLU A 267 21.64 9.09 9.46
N SER A 268 21.38 10.40 9.42
CA SER A 268 20.52 11.05 10.42
C SER A 268 19.06 10.55 10.32
N LEU A 269 18.71 10.01 9.16
CA LEU A 269 17.44 9.36 8.88
C LEU A 269 17.45 7.87 9.22
N ASP A 270 18.52 7.25 9.72
CA ASP A 270 18.43 5.87 10.17
C ASP A 270 17.53 5.75 11.41
N TYR A 271 16.81 4.62 11.50
CA TYR A 271 15.90 4.38 12.61
C TYR A 271 16.68 4.15 13.91
N LYS A 272 16.35 4.91 14.96
CA LYS A 272 17.04 4.88 16.26
C LYS A 272 16.25 4.14 17.35
N GLY A 273 15.05 3.67 17.03
CA GLY A 273 14.20 2.97 17.99
C GLY A 273 14.64 1.52 18.21
N PRO A 274 14.14 0.86 19.27
CA PRO A 274 14.36 -0.56 19.46
C PRO A 274 13.82 -1.34 18.26
N VAL A 275 14.61 -2.30 17.77
CA VAL A 275 14.18 -3.23 16.72
C VAL A 275 13.25 -4.25 17.37
N VAL A 276 11.95 -4.01 17.28
CA VAL A 276 10.94 -4.89 17.88
C VAL A 276 10.71 -6.08 16.95
N GLY A 277 10.77 -7.31 17.50
CA GLY A 277 10.43 -8.52 16.75
C GLY A 277 8.93 -8.57 16.43
N ALA A 278 8.55 -9.27 15.35
CA ALA A 278 7.15 -9.37 14.91
C ALA A 278 6.20 -9.88 16.01
N ASP A 279 6.68 -10.75 16.90
CA ASP A 279 5.92 -11.32 18.01
C ASP A 279 5.76 -10.33 19.19
N GLU A 280 6.76 -9.49 19.43
CA GLU A 280 6.74 -8.46 20.47
C GLU A 280 5.88 -7.24 20.08
N GLU A 281 5.79 -6.92 18.78
CA GLU A 281 4.87 -5.90 18.27
C GLU A 281 3.42 -6.33 18.43
N ALA A 282 3.11 -7.60 18.11
CA ALA A 282 1.79 -8.18 18.33
C ALA A 282 1.40 -8.17 19.81
N GLU A 283 2.35 -8.37 20.74
CA GLU A 283 2.11 -8.24 22.18
C GLU A 283 2.07 -6.79 22.69
N ARG A 284 2.92 -5.89 22.19
CA ARG A 284 2.81 -4.45 22.47
C ARG A 284 1.49 -3.87 21.99
N LEU A 285 0.94 -4.35 20.88
CA LEU A 285 -0.37 -3.96 20.37
C LEU A 285 -1.54 -4.57 21.17
N LYS A 286 -1.29 -5.63 21.94
CA LYS A 286 -2.26 -6.20 22.90
C LYS A 286 -2.24 -5.50 24.25
N GLN A 287 -1.14 -4.84 24.65
CA GLN A 287 -1.03 -4.14 25.92
C GLN A 287 -2.10 -3.03 26.13
N PRO A 288 -2.40 -2.15 25.14
CA PRO A 288 -3.50 -1.19 25.25
C PRO A 288 -4.88 -1.86 25.36
N LEU A 289 -5.06 -3.02 24.70
CA LEU A 289 -6.29 -3.79 24.75
C LEU A 289 -6.50 -4.42 26.14
N LEU A 290 -5.46 -4.98 26.74
CA LEU A 290 -5.49 -5.54 28.09
C LEU A 290 -5.67 -4.47 29.17
N ALA A 291 -5.05 -3.30 29.01
CA ALA A 291 -5.27 -2.15 29.89
C ALA A 291 -6.73 -1.66 29.82
N ALA A 292 -7.29 -1.52 28.61
CA ALA A 292 -8.69 -1.14 28.42
C ALA A 292 -9.68 -2.18 28.97
N LEU A 293 -9.36 -3.47 28.89
CA LEU A 293 -10.15 -4.55 29.48
C LEU A 293 -10.04 -4.59 31.02
N SER A 294 -8.90 -4.16 31.58
CA SER A 294 -8.72 -4.07 33.04
C SER A 294 -9.43 -2.85 33.64
N GLU A 295 -9.56 -1.75 32.89
CA GLU A 295 -10.31 -0.55 33.33
C GLU A 295 -11.83 -0.73 33.21
N ALA A 296 -12.27 -1.60 32.29
CA ALA A 296 -13.66 -2.06 32.18
C ALA A 296 -13.96 -3.17 33.22
N GLY A 297 -14.01 -2.80 34.49
CA GLY A 297 -14.21 -3.70 35.63
C GLY A 297 -15.32 -4.75 35.46
N THR A 298 -14.94 -5.98 35.77
CA THR A 298 -15.72 -7.12 36.30
C THR A 298 -17.07 -7.43 35.66
N VAL A 299 -17.04 -8.14 34.51
CA VAL A 299 -18.19 -8.97 34.10
C VAL A 299 -17.94 -10.39 34.63
N HIS A 300 -18.80 -10.85 35.53
CA HIS A 300 -18.80 -12.22 36.02
C HIS A 300 -18.94 -13.19 34.84
N PHE A 301 -17.87 -13.93 34.53
CA PHE A 301 -17.96 -15.06 33.61
C PHE A 301 -18.70 -16.20 34.31
N ILE A 302 -19.94 -16.45 33.86
CA ILE A 302 -20.64 -17.70 34.15
C ILE A 302 -19.94 -18.78 33.31
N THR A 303 -19.29 -19.72 33.99
CA THR A 303 -18.70 -20.92 33.37
C THR A 303 -19.82 -21.82 32.84
N ALA A 304 -19.72 -22.22 31.58
CA ALA A 304 -20.56 -23.27 31.01
C ALA A 304 -20.15 -24.64 31.57
N PRO A 305 -21.09 -25.61 31.74
CA PRO A 305 -20.77 -26.90 32.32
C PRO A 305 -19.93 -27.75 31.37
N SER A 306 -19.01 -28.52 31.93
CA SER A 306 -18.20 -29.52 31.24
C SER A 306 -19.07 -30.69 30.80
N ALA A 307 -19.07 -30.99 29.50
CA ALA A 307 -19.63 -32.23 28.99
C ALA A 307 -18.62 -33.37 29.24
N ALA A 308 -19.07 -34.36 29.99
CA ALA A 308 -18.49 -35.71 30.06
C ALA A 308 -18.92 -36.53 28.84
#